data_AF-L0K991-F1
#
_entry.id   AF-L0K991-F1
#
_cell.length_a   1.000
_cell.length_b   1.000
_cell.length_c   1.000
_cell.angle_alpha   90.00
_cell.angle_beta   90.00
_cell.angle_gamma   90.00
#
_symmetry.space_group_name_H-M   'P 1'
#
loop_
_entity.id
_entity.type
_entity.pdbx_description
1 polymer ?
#
loop_
_entity_poly.entity_id
_entity_poly.type
_entity_poly.pdbx_seq_one_letter_code
_entity_poly.pdbx_strand_id
1 'polypeptide(L)'
;MEKFFIPKSEGDYSDILLCRGVAEIVKQVFKQNEIDDLDILIKDVGSFYVIEPEEELKEDYFSDLNFRTLYPLIFYDKMDQRPNYTEDIVDFTTDKEYKDWTAEERKSGLIRQTTGIPLSNKIMNDLHEIKEYFGEILFTILDFFSEVSSDYNQLAEDLDQLFTKIKINKFKQIVKSKLSTAEVLEIEEELDQLCAKFDNYHWSKRNKVKKLIKNKLDESETTLDITENIKEIYDQGKIDFTNSHNALSSLLPKRVKGLNIGDLSSDSSITPKNSSEDWFKLFLILIGFYKLFIFKRLQSGNRLYSVIIPNQVLLDDFDDLYYQVEPDYYPADTLEKQNILFLSDFVIKLLDKLEDFNTRRRRRRRTRLKNYILGLKNAYLVDMGQNHVIKNIYDLNVPNWIILDEEKDKTKFKEVFQEFIDLIKPIDDKNEDIKLFQELYNFLTTERVDYLLNYYYQHAILAMQRLGNDQGAKIYTKRGVKFIMSKLDNVTDKNYSSILENEGFKSFAKAIRNSTLVPIYHNDKKKIKFGLLQELRRAALNKDTLITKLSEFMADYNNENGLENFHNNNPMRSNLTTGDFEEIVSLIDKHDSKIIGNMLLAYGFGKDEKVKEVKEEADNNE
;
A
#
# COMPACT_ATOMS: atom_id res chain seq x y z
N MET A 1 -2.26 -9.01 28.52
CA MET A 1 -2.60 -8.10 27.40
C MET A 1 -3.20 -8.92 26.25
N GLU A 2 -4.50 -8.77 25.97
CA GLU A 2 -5.21 -9.56 24.95
C GLU A 2 -5.37 -8.84 23.60
N LYS A 3 -5.34 -7.50 23.60
CA LYS A 3 -5.58 -6.68 22.41
C LYS A 3 -4.70 -5.44 22.45
N PHE A 4 -4.32 -4.95 21.26
CA PHE A 4 -3.57 -3.72 21.12
C PHE A 4 -4.26 -2.79 20.12
N PHE A 5 -4.47 -1.53 20.49
CA PHE A 5 -5.22 -0.52 19.74
C PHE A 5 -4.28 0.56 19.19
N ILE A 6 -4.09 0.57 17.88
CA ILE A 6 -3.19 1.50 17.20
C ILE A 6 -4.02 2.60 16.53
N PRO A 7 -3.97 3.85 17.02
CA PRO A 7 -4.76 4.94 16.46
C PRO A 7 -4.24 5.32 15.08
N LYS A 8 -5.16 5.64 14.17
CA LYS A 8 -4.84 6.13 12.82
C LYS A 8 -4.69 7.66 12.80
N SER A 9 -3.67 8.16 13.50
CA SER A 9 -3.48 9.59 13.75
C SER A 9 -2.99 10.35 12.52
N GLU A 10 -2.16 9.72 11.68
CA GLU A 10 -1.61 10.39 10.50
C GLU A 10 -2.59 10.34 9.32
N GLY A 11 -3.38 9.27 9.20
CA GLY A 11 -4.27 9.00 8.07
C GLY A 11 -3.52 8.73 6.76
N ASP A 12 -2.25 8.33 6.84
CA ASP A 12 -1.41 7.88 5.72
C ASP A 12 -0.87 6.46 5.96
N TYR A 13 0.15 6.00 5.21
CA TYR A 13 0.65 4.63 5.39
C TYR A 13 1.44 4.42 6.69
N SER A 14 1.89 5.50 7.34
CA SER A 14 2.68 5.40 8.57
C SER A 14 1.90 4.75 9.71
N ASP A 15 0.58 4.95 9.78
CA ASP A 15 -0.29 4.25 10.74
C ASP A 15 -0.28 2.72 10.54
N ILE A 16 -0.19 2.27 9.27
CA ILE A 16 -0.11 0.85 8.92
C ILE A 16 1.27 0.29 9.29
N LEU A 17 2.33 1.05 9.02
CA LEU A 17 3.70 0.68 9.42
C LEU A 17 3.82 0.60 10.94
N LEU A 18 3.25 1.55 11.67
CA LEU A 18 3.17 1.55 13.13
C LEU A 18 2.44 0.30 13.64
N CYS A 19 1.25 0.02 13.10
CA CYS A 19 0.49 -1.20 13.44
C CYS A 19 1.32 -2.46 13.20
N ARG A 20 2.00 -2.55 12.05
CA ARG A 20 2.87 -3.69 11.76
C ARG A 20 4.05 -3.80 12.73
N GLY A 21 4.64 -2.67 13.12
CA GLY A 21 5.72 -2.62 14.09
C GLY A 21 5.30 -3.15 15.46
N VAL A 22 4.12 -2.74 15.95
CA VAL A 22 3.55 -3.27 17.20
C VAL A 22 3.30 -4.78 17.08
N ALA A 23 2.74 -5.23 15.96
CA ALA A 23 2.48 -6.65 15.72
C ALA A 23 3.76 -7.50 15.70
N GLU A 24 4.84 -6.97 15.13
CA GLU A 24 6.15 -7.64 15.17
C GLU A 24 6.75 -7.71 16.58
N ILE A 25 6.56 -6.68 17.41
CA ILE A 25 7.00 -6.77 18.81
C ILE A 25 6.24 -7.86 19.54
N VAL A 26 4.91 -7.91 19.40
CA VAL A 26 4.08 -8.98 19.98
C VAL A 26 4.57 -10.36 19.54
N LYS A 27 4.78 -10.56 18.23
CA LYS A 27 5.34 -11.79 17.66
C LYS A 27 6.71 -12.13 18.24
N GLN A 28 7.59 -11.13 18.37
CA GLN A 28 8.93 -11.31 18.90
C GLN A 28 8.95 -11.71 20.37
N VAL A 29 8.04 -11.15 21.19
CA VAL A 29 7.92 -11.52 22.60
C VAL A 29 7.51 -12.99 22.73
N PHE A 30 6.49 -13.45 21.99
CA PHE A 30 6.10 -14.86 21.98
C PHE A 30 7.24 -15.78 21.52
N LYS A 31 7.92 -15.42 20.43
CA LYS A 31 9.04 -16.21 19.89
C LYS A 31 10.20 -16.36 20.87
N GLN A 32 10.54 -15.32 21.64
CA GLN A 32 11.62 -15.41 22.64
C GLN A 32 11.23 -16.26 23.87
N ASN A 33 9.94 -16.49 24.08
CA ASN A 33 9.41 -17.36 25.12
C ASN A 33 9.06 -18.77 24.60
N GLU A 34 9.58 -19.16 23.41
CA GLU A 34 9.36 -20.48 22.80
C GLU A 34 7.87 -20.80 22.53
N ILE A 35 7.06 -19.76 22.36
CA ILE A 35 5.65 -19.87 21.94
C ILE A 35 5.60 -19.66 20.43
N ASP A 36 5.76 -20.75 19.67
CA ASP A 36 5.71 -20.78 18.21
C ASP A 36 4.29 -21.02 17.67
N ASP A 37 4.09 -20.81 16.37
CA ASP A 37 2.84 -21.07 15.62
C ASP A 37 1.58 -20.35 16.14
N LEU A 38 1.76 -19.15 16.70
CA LEU A 38 0.68 -18.36 17.29
C LEU A 38 0.01 -17.44 16.26
N ASP A 39 -1.31 -17.59 16.10
CA ASP A 39 -2.10 -16.74 15.21
C ASP A 39 -2.20 -15.31 15.77
N ILE A 40 -1.61 -14.33 15.09
CA ILE A 40 -1.77 -12.90 15.44
C ILE A 40 -2.67 -12.24 14.40
N LEU A 41 -3.86 -11.78 14.81
CA LEU A 41 -4.86 -11.22 13.91
C LEU A 41 -4.79 -9.69 13.89
N ILE A 42 -4.61 -9.08 12.72
CA ILE A 42 -4.74 -7.63 12.51
C ILE A 42 -6.14 -7.31 11.97
N LYS A 43 -6.82 -6.34 12.59
CA LYS A 43 -8.14 -5.85 12.18
C LYS A 43 -8.16 -4.34 11.98
N ASP A 44 -8.79 -3.89 10.91
CA ASP A 44 -9.24 -2.52 10.75
C ASP A 44 -10.62 -2.36 11.40
N VAL A 45 -10.71 -1.50 12.43
CA VAL A 45 -11.98 -1.19 13.12
C VAL A 45 -12.35 0.30 13.00
N GLY A 46 -11.95 0.94 11.91
CA GLY A 46 -12.24 2.35 11.63
C GLY A 46 -11.12 3.27 12.11
N SER A 47 -11.26 3.89 13.28
CA SER A 47 -10.28 4.83 13.84
C SER A 47 -9.01 4.17 14.37
N PHE A 48 -9.03 2.84 14.53
CA PHE A 48 -7.92 2.06 15.05
C PHE A 48 -7.64 0.86 14.14
N TYR A 49 -6.38 0.43 14.14
CA TYR A 49 -6.07 -0.97 13.91
C TYR A 49 -6.04 -1.71 15.24
N VAL A 50 -6.53 -2.95 15.27
CA VAL A 50 -6.53 -3.81 16.46
C VAL A 50 -5.70 -5.04 16.16
N ILE A 51 -4.74 -5.32 17.03
CA ILE A 51 -3.95 -6.56 16.99
C ILE A 51 -4.49 -7.47 18.09
N GLU A 52 -4.85 -8.69 17.74
CA GLU A 52 -5.37 -9.72 18.65
C GLU A 52 -4.54 -11.00 18.50
N PRO A 53 -3.54 -11.24 19.37
CA PRO A 53 -2.90 -12.56 19.44
C PRO A 53 -3.90 -13.63 19.92
N GLU A 54 -3.68 -14.89 19.51
CA GLU A 54 -4.49 -16.04 19.96
C GLU A 54 -4.35 -16.29 21.46
N GLU A 55 -3.14 -16.10 22.02
CA GLU A 55 -2.91 -16.16 23.46
C GLU A 55 -2.67 -14.79 24.08
N GLU A 56 -3.00 -14.68 25.37
CA GLU A 56 -2.72 -13.46 26.13
C GLU A 56 -1.22 -13.30 26.38
N LEU A 57 -0.72 -12.09 26.13
CA LEU A 57 0.65 -11.71 26.43
C LEU A 57 0.78 -11.32 27.91
N LYS A 58 1.60 -12.05 28.67
CA LYS A 58 1.74 -11.90 30.12
C LYS A 58 2.96 -11.05 30.49
N GLU A 59 2.93 -10.45 31.68
CA GLU A 59 4.00 -9.58 32.18
C GLU A 59 5.33 -10.34 32.41
N ASP A 60 5.26 -11.60 32.83
CA ASP A 60 6.44 -12.45 33.05
C ASP A 60 7.25 -12.68 31.76
N TYR A 61 6.62 -12.66 30.59
CA TYR A 61 7.25 -12.85 29.27
C TYR A 61 8.29 -11.76 28.93
N PHE A 62 8.33 -10.65 29.67
CA PHE A 62 9.27 -9.55 29.43
C PHE A 62 10.53 -9.61 30.28
N SER A 63 10.54 -10.42 31.34
CA SER A 63 11.61 -10.41 32.36
C SER A 63 12.98 -10.83 31.81
N ASP A 64 12.98 -11.77 30.86
CA ASP A 64 14.19 -12.40 30.33
C ASP A 64 14.40 -12.15 28.82
N LEU A 65 13.79 -11.09 28.27
CA LEU A 65 13.92 -10.79 26.85
C LEU A 65 15.34 -10.34 26.50
N ASN A 66 15.95 -11.06 25.57
CA ASN A 66 17.23 -10.68 25.00
C ASN A 66 17.04 -9.55 23.98
N PHE A 67 17.97 -8.61 23.97
CA PHE A 67 18.02 -7.59 22.93
C PHE A 67 18.18 -8.22 21.54
N ARG A 68 17.36 -7.76 20.60
CA ARG A 68 17.37 -8.19 19.20
C ARG A 68 17.20 -6.96 18.31
N THR A 69 17.92 -6.96 17.20
CA THR A 69 17.61 -6.02 16.10
C THR A 69 16.33 -6.48 15.41
N LEU A 70 15.38 -5.56 15.23
CA LEU A 70 14.07 -5.84 14.61
C LEU A 70 14.01 -5.39 13.15
N TYR A 71 15.10 -4.82 12.66
CA TYR A 71 15.33 -4.44 11.27
C TYR A 71 16.85 -4.37 11.00
N PRO A 72 17.27 -4.50 9.74
CA PRO A 72 18.68 -4.43 9.38
C PRO A 72 19.27 -3.05 9.64
N LEU A 73 20.52 -3.04 10.12
CA LEU A 73 21.32 -1.83 10.23
C LEU A 73 22.06 -1.53 8.92
N ILE A 74 22.50 -0.30 8.76
CA ILE A 74 23.16 0.16 7.54
C ILE A 74 24.64 0.42 7.83
N PHE A 75 25.54 -0.08 6.99
CA PHE A 75 26.96 0.26 7.05
C PHE A 75 27.45 0.80 5.72
N TYR A 76 28.31 1.82 5.75
CA TYR A 76 28.88 2.45 4.56
C TYR A 76 30.16 3.21 4.90
N ASP A 77 30.86 3.61 3.85
CA ASP A 77 32.19 4.23 3.83
C ASP A 77 32.38 5.48 4.72
N LYS A 78 31.31 6.21 5.04
CA LYS A 78 31.37 7.42 5.87
C LYS A 78 31.10 7.18 7.36
N MET A 79 30.91 5.93 7.78
CA MET A 79 30.73 5.57 9.18
C MET A 79 32.06 5.13 9.79
N ASP A 80 32.33 5.59 11.02
CA ASP A 80 33.59 5.29 11.73
C ASP A 80 33.75 3.80 12.03
N GLN A 81 32.66 3.12 12.41
CA GLN A 81 32.67 1.72 12.80
C GLN A 81 31.41 0.98 12.32
N ARG A 82 31.61 -0.27 11.93
CA ARG A 82 30.53 -1.22 11.66
C ARG A 82 29.90 -1.67 12.99
N PRO A 83 28.56 -1.66 13.13
CA PRO A 83 27.90 -2.24 14.30
C PRO A 83 28.35 -3.68 14.53
N ASN A 84 28.72 -4.03 15.77
CA ASN A 84 29.29 -5.34 16.12
C ASN A 84 28.35 -6.21 16.96
N TYR A 85 27.16 -5.71 17.30
CA TYR A 85 26.19 -6.40 18.15
C TYR A 85 25.07 -7.10 17.36
N THR A 86 25.13 -7.05 16.03
CA THR A 86 24.20 -7.76 15.14
C THR A 86 24.92 -8.18 13.85
N GLU A 87 24.46 -9.27 13.26
CA GLU A 87 24.87 -9.70 11.92
C GLU A 87 23.95 -9.15 10.83
N ASP A 88 22.77 -8.66 11.21
CA ASP A 88 21.73 -8.13 10.33
C ASP A 88 22.11 -6.71 9.85
N ILE A 89 23.02 -6.65 8.88
CA ILE A 89 23.63 -5.42 8.37
C ILE A 89 23.61 -5.41 6.85
N VAL A 90 23.01 -4.37 6.28
CA VAL A 90 23.13 -4.01 4.87
C VAL A 90 24.41 -3.19 4.67
N ASP A 91 25.37 -3.80 3.99
CA ASP A 91 26.70 -3.22 3.74
C ASP A 91 26.77 -2.57 2.36
N PHE A 92 26.86 -1.24 2.34
CA PHE A 92 27.03 -0.43 1.12
C PHE A 92 28.49 -0.04 0.85
N THR A 93 29.47 -0.67 1.50
CA THR A 93 30.89 -0.48 1.16
C THR A 93 31.28 -1.20 -0.13
N THR A 94 30.51 -2.21 -0.53
CA THR A 94 30.67 -2.89 -1.81
C THR A 94 29.88 -2.19 -2.90
N ASP A 95 30.53 -1.84 -4.01
CA ASP A 95 29.85 -1.30 -5.18
C ASP A 95 29.00 -2.38 -5.84
N LYS A 96 27.67 -2.23 -5.73
CA LYS A 96 26.67 -2.99 -6.47
C LYS A 96 25.79 -2.05 -7.27
N GLU A 97 25.49 -2.40 -8.52
CA GLU A 97 24.49 -1.66 -9.29
C GLU A 97 23.10 -1.82 -8.66
N TYR A 98 22.28 -0.77 -8.70
CA TYR A 98 20.94 -0.76 -8.09
C TYR A 98 20.04 -1.91 -8.57
N LYS A 99 20.22 -2.37 -9.82
CA LYS A 99 19.46 -3.49 -10.40
C LYS A 99 19.70 -4.81 -9.65
N ASP A 100 20.89 -4.97 -9.09
CA ASP A 100 21.34 -6.17 -8.38
C ASP A 100 21.06 -6.09 -6.88
N TRP A 101 20.51 -4.97 -6.40
CA TRP A 101 20.15 -4.81 -4.99
C TRP A 101 18.97 -5.70 -4.62
N THR A 102 19.10 -6.37 -3.48
CA THR A 102 18.03 -7.04 -2.73
C THR A 102 16.95 -6.04 -2.31
N ALA A 103 15.78 -6.55 -1.90
CA ALA A 103 14.69 -5.71 -1.41
C ALA A 103 15.12 -4.86 -0.21
N GLU A 104 15.89 -5.43 0.72
CA GLU A 104 16.41 -4.74 1.90
C GLU A 104 17.45 -3.68 1.54
N GLU A 105 18.35 -3.95 0.59
CA GLU A 105 19.28 -2.93 0.07
C GLU A 105 18.53 -1.73 -0.53
N ARG A 106 17.44 -1.98 -1.27
CA ARG A 106 16.60 -0.90 -1.82
C ARG A 106 15.92 -0.08 -0.73
N LYS A 107 15.34 -0.74 0.29
CA LYS A 107 14.71 -0.07 1.45
C LYS A 107 15.74 0.75 2.24
N SER A 108 16.86 0.14 2.58
CA SER A 108 17.96 0.78 3.30
C SER A 108 18.53 1.97 2.53
N GLY A 109 18.59 1.91 1.20
CA GLY A 109 18.97 3.03 0.34
C GLY A 109 18.07 4.27 0.47
N LEU A 110 16.80 4.12 0.88
CA LEU A 110 15.86 5.24 1.07
C LEU A 110 16.05 5.98 2.38
N ILE A 111 16.54 5.30 3.42
CA ILE A 111 16.78 5.89 4.74
C ILE A 111 18.27 6.14 5.01
N ARG A 112 19.15 5.69 4.10
CA ARG A 112 20.58 6.02 4.11
C ARG A 112 20.76 7.52 3.90
N GLN A 113 21.53 8.15 4.79
CA GLN A 113 21.89 9.56 4.67
C GLN A 113 23.24 9.70 3.96
N THR A 114 23.41 10.77 3.19
CA THR A 114 24.69 11.09 2.54
C THR A 114 25.78 11.48 3.54
N THR A 115 25.41 11.87 4.76
CA THR A 115 26.30 12.25 5.86
C THR A 115 25.67 11.88 7.21
N GLY A 116 26.47 11.35 8.15
CA GLY A 116 26.04 11.07 9.54
C GLY A 116 25.27 9.76 9.73
N ILE A 117 25.18 9.26 10.96
CA ILE A 117 24.60 7.95 11.28
C ILE A 117 23.13 7.87 10.83
N PRO A 118 22.72 6.84 10.06
CA PRO A 118 21.33 6.65 9.66
C PRO A 118 20.38 6.61 10.87
N LEU A 119 19.16 7.12 10.68
CA LEU A 119 18.15 7.16 11.74
C LEU A 119 17.91 5.78 12.38
N SER A 120 17.82 4.74 11.56
CA SER A 120 17.64 3.34 12.00
C SER A 120 18.78 2.88 12.92
N ASN A 121 20.03 3.12 12.51
CA ASN A 121 21.21 2.80 13.30
C ASN A 121 21.25 3.58 14.61
N LYS A 122 20.92 4.88 14.57
CA LYS A 122 20.97 5.71 15.76
C LYS A 122 20.00 5.19 16.84
N ILE A 123 18.75 4.93 16.48
CA ILE A 123 17.77 4.37 17.43
C ILE A 123 18.23 3.01 17.98
N MET A 124 18.75 2.12 17.14
CA MET A 124 19.20 0.80 17.60
C MET A 124 20.46 0.86 18.47
N ASN A 125 21.39 1.78 18.19
CA ASN A 125 22.55 2.02 19.04
C ASN A 125 22.11 2.52 20.42
N ASP A 126 21.23 3.52 20.47
CA ASP A 126 20.69 4.08 21.70
C ASP A 126 19.96 2.99 22.53
N LEU A 127 19.19 2.09 21.88
CA LEU A 127 18.56 0.93 22.53
C LEU A 127 19.58 -0.12 23.00
N HIS A 128 20.65 -0.37 22.23
CA HIS A 128 21.68 -1.33 22.60
C HIS A 128 22.44 -0.91 23.87
N GLU A 129 22.64 0.40 24.09
CA GLU A 129 23.27 0.92 25.32
C GLU A 129 22.48 0.57 26.59
N ILE A 130 21.19 0.28 26.46
CA ILE A 130 20.27 -0.08 27.55
C ILE A 130 19.63 -1.45 27.34
N LYS A 131 20.32 -2.35 26.62
CA LYS A 131 19.83 -3.69 26.25
C LYS A 131 19.33 -4.55 27.41
N GLU A 132 19.85 -4.38 28.62
CA GLU A 132 19.41 -5.08 29.84
C GLU A 132 17.97 -4.73 30.23
N TYR A 133 17.48 -3.57 29.80
CA TYR A 133 16.13 -3.07 30.06
C TYR A 133 15.22 -3.18 28.83
N PHE A 134 15.66 -3.91 27.80
CA PHE A 134 14.90 -4.05 26.55
C PHE A 134 13.50 -4.60 26.81
N GLY A 135 13.36 -5.59 27.70
CA GLY A 135 12.07 -6.12 28.12
C GLY A 135 11.16 -5.07 28.78
N GLU A 136 11.66 -4.29 29.74
CA GLU A 136 10.91 -3.20 30.38
C GLU A 136 10.43 -2.17 29.35
N ILE A 137 11.28 -1.81 28.37
CA ILE A 137 10.93 -0.86 27.31
C ILE A 137 9.80 -1.39 26.43
N LEU A 138 9.91 -2.64 25.97
CA LEU A 138 8.88 -3.27 25.15
C LEU A 138 7.56 -3.43 25.91
N PHE A 139 7.63 -3.77 27.20
CA PHE A 139 6.46 -3.84 28.07
C PHE A 139 5.76 -2.49 28.13
N THR A 140 6.46 -1.40 28.46
CA THR A 140 5.87 -0.05 28.54
C THR A 140 5.20 0.37 27.22
N ILE A 141 5.83 0.07 26.08
CA ILE A 141 5.25 0.37 24.76
C ILE A 141 3.98 -0.46 24.51
N LEU A 142 4.01 -1.76 24.76
CA LEU A 142 2.87 -2.65 24.52
C LEU A 142 1.72 -2.41 25.51
N ASP A 143 2.02 -2.06 26.75
CA ASP A 143 1.05 -1.73 27.78
C ASP A 143 0.23 -0.50 27.37
N PHE A 144 0.89 0.55 26.88
CA PHE A 144 0.22 1.72 26.33
C PHE A 144 -0.75 1.37 25.20
N PHE A 145 -0.32 0.53 24.25
CA PHE A 145 -1.20 0.10 23.15
C PHE A 145 -2.27 -0.89 23.62
N SER A 146 -2.13 -1.53 24.78
CA SER A 146 -3.15 -2.44 25.31
C SER A 146 -4.43 -1.70 25.75
N GLU A 147 -4.30 -0.41 26.03
CA GLU A 147 -5.41 0.48 26.33
C GLU A 147 -5.92 1.20 25.07
N VAL A 148 -7.20 1.61 25.08
CA VAL A 148 -7.75 2.46 24.02
C VAL A 148 -7.32 3.90 24.28
N SER A 149 -6.06 4.21 24.00
CA SER A 149 -5.48 5.55 24.13
C SER A 149 -4.99 6.08 22.78
N SER A 150 -5.04 7.39 22.63
CA SER A 150 -4.41 8.11 21.52
C SER A 150 -3.41 9.16 22.00
N ASP A 151 -3.14 9.22 23.31
CA ASP A 151 -2.28 10.24 23.90
C ASP A 151 -0.84 9.73 24.03
N TYR A 152 -0.08 9.90 22.95
CA TYR A 152 1.33 9.53 22.92
C TYR A 152 2.21 10.31 23.91
N ASN A 153 1.74 11.44 24.46
CA ASN A 153 2.50 12.15 25.49
C ASN A 153 2.60 11.32 26.77
N GLN A 154 1.55 10.57 27.12
CA GLN A 154 1.59 9.69 28.28
C GLN A 154 2.69 8.63 28.13
N LEU A 155 2.75 7.95 26.98
CA LEU A 155 3.81 6.97 26.71
C LEU A 155 5.20 7.62 26.74
N ALA A 156 5.34 8.84 26.22
CA ALA A 156 6.61 9.57 26.29
C ALA A 156 7.03 9.85 27.75
N GLU A 157 6.10 10.27 28.61
CA GLU A 157 6.34 10.48 30.03
C GLU A 157 6.72 9.18 30.75
N ASP A 158 6.02 8.08 30.47
CA ASP A 158 6.30 6.78 31.08
C ASP A 158 7.69 6.26 30.70
N LEU A 159 8.08 6.41 29.42
CA LEU A 159 9.42 6.08 28.94
C LEU A 159 10.50 6.98 29.55
N ASP A 160 10.24 8.28 29.74
CA ASP A 160 11.17 9.20 30.39
C ASP A 160 11.39 8.87 31.87
N GLN A 161 10.34 8.42 32.56
CA GLN A 161 10.44 7.89 33.93
C GLN A 161 11.26 6.60 33.97
N LEU A 162 11.02 5.69 33.02
CA LEU A 162 11.81 4.46 32.88
C LEU A 162 13.29 4.79 32.63
N PHE A 163 13.62 5.68 31.69
CA PHE A 163 15.00 6.08 31.44
C PHE A 163 15.67 6.74 32.64
N THR A 164 14.91 7.49 33.42
CA THR A 164 15.38 8.06 34.69
C THR A 164 15.74 6.95 35.70
N LYS A 165 14.87 5.95 35.86
CA LYS A 165 15.13 4.76 36.70
C LYS A 165 16.38 4.00 36.24
N ILE A 166 16.55 3.81 34.93
CA ILE A 166 17.73 3.15 34.35
C ILE A 166 19.01 3.93 34.67
N LYS A 167 19.01 5.26 34.51
CA LYS A 167 20.18 6.11 34.86
C LYS A 167 20.55 5.97 36.35
N ILE A 168 19.56 5.98 37.23
CA ILE A 168 19.76 5.82 38.68
C ILE A 168 20.34 4.42 38.99
N ASN A 169 19.80 3.37 38.37
CA ASN A 169 20.28 2.00 38.56
C ASN A 169 21.71 1.82 38.02
N LYS A 170 22.04 2.35 36.84
CA LYS A 170 23.41 2.33 36.32
C LYS A 170 24.38 3.03 37.27
N PHE A 171 24.03 4.23 37.73
CA PHE A 171 24.84 4.95 38.74
C PHE A 171 25.04 4.12 40.01
N LYS A 172 23.99 3.49 40.52
CA LYS A 172 24.05 2.60 41.68
C LYS A 172 25.00 1.42 41.44
N GLN A 173 24.93 0.77 40.29
CA GLN A 173 25.78 -0.38 39.96
C GLN A 173 27.25 0.03 39.82
N ILE A 174 27.55 1.19 39.25
CA ILE A 174 28.93 1.71 39.15
C ILE A 174 29.49 2.00 40.54
N VAL A 175 28.68 2.53 41.46
CA VAL A 175 29.09 2.72 42.85
C VAL A 175 29.38 1.37 43.51
N LYS A 176 28.48 0.38 43.36
CA LYS A 176 28.66 -0.96 43.94
C LYS A 176 29.90 -1.67 43.37
N SER A 177 30.19 -1.55 42.07
CA SER A 177 31.32 -2.23 41.42
C SER A 177 32.70 -1.70 41.83
N LYS A 178 32.76 -0.46 42.36
CA LYS A 178 33.98 0.14 42.89
C LYS A 178 34.27 -0.21 44.36
N LEU A 179 33.30 -0.81 45.06
CA LEU A 179 33.41 -1.19 46.46
C LEU A 179 33.73 -2.68 46.61
N SER A 180 34.38 -3.05 47.71
CA SER A 180 34.57 -4.46 48.08
C SER A 180 33.24 -5.11 48.49
N THR A 181 33.14 -6.43 48.42
CA THR A 181 31.93 -7.16 48.80
C THR A 181 31.47 -6.87 50.23
N ALA A 182 32.41 -6.66 51.17
CA ALA A 182 32.09 -6.31 52.56
C ALA A 182 31.51 -4.88 52.68
N GLU A 183 32.11 -3.91 51.98
CA GLU A 183 31.63 -2.53 51.96
C GLU A 183 30.26 -2.41 51.29
N VAL A 184 30.00 -3.17 50.22
CA VAL A 184 28.67 -3.21 49.58
C VAL A 184 27.62 -3.68 50.57
N LEU A 185 27.86 -4.80 51.27
CA LEU A 185 26.91 -5.35 52.25
C LEU A 185 26.57 -4.36 53.39
N GLU A 186 27.51 -3.47 53.75
CA GLU A 186 27.31 -2.49 54.81
C GLU A 186 26.38 -1.32 54.40
N ILE A 187 26.38 -0.95 53.11
CA ILE A 187 25.60 0.21 52.62
C ILE A 187 24.44 -0.15 51.69
N GLU A 188 24.34 -1.41 51.26
CA GLU A 188 23.43 -1.83 50.19
C GLU A 188 21.97 -1.42 50.45
N GLU A 189 21.43 -1.76 51.61
CA GLU A 189 20.03 -1.46 51.95
C GLU A 189 19.76 0.05 51.96
N GLU A 190 20.65 0.85 52.57
CA GLU A 190 20.49 2.31 52.64
C GLU A 190 20.69 2.96 51.27
N LEU A 191 21.61 2.44 50.45
CA LEU A 191 21.84 2.91 49.09
C LEU A 191 20.63 2.62 48.21
N ASP A 192 20.05 1.43 48.33
CA ASP A 192 18.83 1.04 47.60
C ASP A 192 17.64 1.89 48.02
N GLN A 193 17.42 2.09 49.32
CA GLN A 193 16.37 2.99 49.83
C GLN A 193 16.58 4.45 49.41
N LEU A 194 17.83 4.90 49.34
CA LEU A 194 18.16 6.28 48.93
C LEU A 194 17.88 6.49 47.44
N CYS A 195 18.35 5.57 46.59
CA CYS A 195 18.14 5.61 45.15
C CYS A 195 16.66 5.45 44.77
N ALA A 196 15.90 4.60 45.49
CA ALA A 196 14.46 4.45 45.26
C ALA A 196 13.66 5.74 45.52
N LYS A 197 14.19 6.67 46.31
CA LYS A 197 13.57 7.99 46.59
C LYS A 197 13.99 9.08 45.59
N PHE A 198 14.74 8.74 44.55
CA PHE A 198 15.11 9.70 43.52
C PHE A 198 13.97 9.80 42.51
N ASP A 199 13.35 10.97 42.48
CA ASP A 199 12.32 11.41 41.52
C ASP A 199 12.91 11.78 40.14
N ASN A 200 14.22 12.05 40.08
CA ASN A 200 14.92 12.38 38.84
C ASN A 200 16.44 12.11 38.93
N TYR A 201 17.08 12.08 37.76
CA TYR A 201 18.53 12.04 37.63
C TYR A 201 19.12 13.46 37.74
N HIS A 202 19.11 14.03 38.94
CA HIS A 202 19.66 15.38 39.20
C HIS A 202 20.95 15.40 40.04
N TRP A 203 21.85 16.37 39.75
CA TRP A 203 23.19 16.49 40.35
C TRP A 203 23.19 16.58 41.89
N SER A 204 22.11 17.11 42.49
CA SER A 204 21.99 17.20 43.96
C SER A 204 21.87 15.83 44.64
N LYS A 205 21.41 14.81 43.91
CA LYS A 205 21.21 13.45 44.41
C LYS A 205 22.53 12.70 44.62
N ARG A 206 23.54 12.90 43.75
CA ARG A 206 24.89 12.31 43.92
C ARG A 206 25.54 12.71 45.24
N ASN A 207 25.28 13.93 45.73
CA ASN A 207 25.81 14.41 47.00
C ASN A 207 25.20 13.67 48.20
N LYS A 208 23.98 13.13 48.07
CA LYS A 208 23.40 12.28 49.11
C LYS A 208 24.09 10.92 49.17
N VAL A 209 24.41 10.33 48.02
CA VAL A 209 25.21 9.08 47.95
C VAL A 209 26.63 9.31 48.49
N LYS A 210 27.28 10.42 48.12
CA LYS A 210 28.57 10.81 48.69
C LYS A 210 28.54 10.90 50.22
N LYS A 211 27.48 11.48 50.79
CA LYS A 211 27.31 11.58 52.25
C LYS A 211 27.08 10.21 52.90
N LEU A 212 26.31 9.34 52.26
CA LEU A 212 26.08 7.98 52.75
C LEU A 212 27.40 7.23 52.88
N ILE A 213 28.19 7.20 51.80
CA ILE A 213 29.49 6.52 51.74
C ILE A 213 30.44 7.04 52.84
N LYS A 214 30.59 8.37 52.95
CA LYS A 214 31.44 9.00 53.98
C LYS A 214 31.04 8.68 55.42
N ASN A 215 29.76 8.44 55.66
CA ASN A 215 29.25 8.23 57.02
C ASN A 215 29.29 6.77 57.46
N LYS A 216 29.37 5.83 56.50
CA LYS A 216 29.14 4.40 56.75
C LYS A 216 30.35 3.53 56.48
N LEU A 217 31.29 3.98 55.65
CA LEU A 217 32.49 3.21 55.32
C LEU A 217 33.73 3.90 55.89
N ASP A 218 34.72 3.10 56.28
CA ASP A 218 36.03 3.59 56.72
C ASP A 218 36.77 4.31 55.58
N GLU A 219 37.68 5.23 55.92
CA GLU A 219 38.51 5.97 54.97
C GLU A 219 39.55 5.04 54.31
N SER A 220 39.10 4.30 53.30
CA SER A 220 39.89 3.51 52.36
C SER A 220 40.25 4.33 51.10
N GLU A 221 41.28 3.91 50.37
CA GLU A 221 41.64 4.54 49.09
C GLU A 221 40.48 4.52 48.08
N THR A 222 39.67 3.45 48.10
CA THR A 222 38.49 3.27 47.25
C THR A 222 37.32 4.20 47.63
N THR A 223 37.04 4.37 48.92
CA THR A 223 35.99 5.29 49.39
C THR A 223 36.35 6.75 49.17
N LEU A 224 37.64 7.11 49.31
CA LEU A 224 38.15 8.43 48.95
C LEU A 224 38.00 8.68 47.44
N ASP A 225 38.40 7.74 46.58
CA ASP A 225 38.21 7.84 45.11
C ASP A 225 36.74 8.06 44.75
N ILE A 226 35.82 7.25 45.29
CA ILE A 226 34.39 7.39 44.99
C ILE A 226 33.86 8.74 45.45
N THR A 227 34.25 9.22 46.64
CA THR A 227 33.70 10.47 47.17
C THR A 227 34.29 11.70 46.48
N GLU A 228 35.53 11.67 46.03
CA GLU A 228 36.16 12.74 45.25
C GLU A 228 35.63 12.76 43.80
N ASN A 229 35.49 11.58 43.18
CA ASN A 229 35.09 11.42 41.79
C ASN A 229 33.60 11.09 41.60
N ILE A 230 32.75 11.30 42.62
CA ILE A 230 31.31 10.98 42.55
C ILE A 230 30.59 11.66 41.39
N LYS A 231 31.09 12.83 40.96
CA LYS A 231 30.56 13.53 39.78
C LYS A 231 30.83 12.72 38.52
N GLU A 232 32.05 12.25 38.34
CA GLU A 232 32.43 11.45 37.17
C GLU A 232 31.71 10.09 37.17
N ILE A 233 31.60 9.46 38.34
CA ILE A 233 30.83 8.21 38.53
C ILE A 233 29.35 8.41 38.19
N TYR A 234 28.79 9.56 38.59
CA TYR A 234 27.43 9.94 38.21
C TYR A 234 27.32 10.22 36.71
N ASP A 235 28.30 10.91 36.12
CA ASP A 235 28.26 11.19 34.69
C ASP A 235 28.46 9.90 33.86
N GLN A 236 29.15 8.87 34.38
CA GLN A 236 29.25 7.53 33.79
C GLN A 236 27.91 6.75 33.80
N GLY A 237 27.03 7.04 34.77
CA GLY A 237 25.67 6.48 34.81
C GLY A 237 24.69 7.18 33.86
N LYS A 238 25.08 8.31 33.25
CA LYS A 238 24.26 9.04 32.29
C LYS A 238 24.11 8.22 31.01
N ILE A 239 22.92 8.30 30.44
CA ILE A 239 22.58 7.68 29.16
C ILE A 239 22.30 8.81 28.20
N ASP A 240 23.02 8.86 27.08
CA ASP A 240 22.83 9.85 26.02
C ASP A 240 21.81 9.32 25.01
N PHE A 241 20.58 9.11 25.49
CA PHE A 241 19.45 8.65 24.66
C PHE A 241 18.78 9.84 23.98
N THR A 242 18.52 9.74 22.67
CA THR A 242 17.83 10.80 21.93
C THR A 242 16.32 10.54 21.91
N ASN A 243 15.53 11.34 22.64
CA ASN A 243 14.08 11.13 22.75
C ASN A 243 13.29 11.44 21.46
N SER A 244 13.81 12.30 20.59
CA SER A 244 13.11 12.71 19.37
C SER A 244 14.04 12.82 18.18
N HIS A 245 13.58 12.43 17.00
CA HIS A 245 14.35 12.53 15.76
C HIS A 245 13.55 13.22 14.66
N ASN A 246 14.25 13.72 13.63
CA ASN A 246 13.58 14.31 12.46
C ASN A 246 12.81 13.22 11.69
N ALA A 247 11.55 13.48 11.40
CA ALA A 247 10.75 12.63 10.53
C ALA A 247 11.36 12.55 9.11
N LEU A 248 11.53 11.33 8.59
CA LEU A 248 11.89 11.10 7.19
C LEU A 248 10.64 11.07 6.32
N SER A 249 10.71 11.65 5.12
CA SER A 249 9.57 11.72 4.19
C SER A 249 9.09 10.37 3.67
N SER A 250 9.96 9.37 3.67
CA SER A 250 9.65 7.97 3.34
C SER A 250 8.93 7.23 4.46
N LEU A 251 8.97 7.74 5.70
CA LEU A 251 8.35 7.10 6.87
C LEU A 251 7.08 7.83 7.30
N LEU A 252 7.08 9.16 7.25
CA LEU A 252 6.00 10.04 7.70
C LEU A 252 5.72 11.10 6.63
N PRO A 253 5.00 10.76 5.54
CA PRO A 253 4.89 11.61 4.37
C PRO A 253 4.09 12.90 4.61
N LYS A 254 3.08 12.90 5.50
CA LYS A 254 2.34 14.14 5.84
C LYS A 254 3.13 15.13 6.67
N ARG A 255 4.18 14.67 7.37
CA ARG A 255 4.99 15.48 8.28
C ARG A 255 6.16 16.20 7.61
N VAL A 256 6.17 16.21 6.29
CA VAL A 256 7.21 16.81 5.45
C VAL A 256 6.81 18.23 5.05
N LYS A 257 7.83 19.08 4.88
CA LYS A 257 7.73 20.47 4.42
C LYS A 257 6.67 20.67 3.33
N GLY A 258 5.77 21.64 3.55
CA GLY A 258 4.78 22.08 2.56
C GLY A 258 3.46 21.30 2.53
N LEU A 259 3.35 20.20 3.28
CA LEU A 259 2.08 19.48 3.54
C LEU A 259 1.62 19.61 5.00
N ASN A 260 2.51 20.04 5.90
CA ASN A 260 2.16 20.33 7.30
C ASN A 260 1.27 21.57 7.41
N ILE A 261 0.12 21.43 8.09
CA ILE A 261 -0.82 22.54 8.34
C ILE A 261 -0.14 23.67 9.14
N GLY A 262 0.82 23.34 10.00
CA GLY A 262 1.60 24.33 10.78
C GLY A 262 2.48 25.26 9.95
N ASP A 263 2.95 24.80 8.78
CA ASP A 263 3.77 25.58 7.83
C ASP A 263 2.94 26.63 7.05
N LEU A 264 1.60 26.57 7.12
CA LEU A 264 0.68 27.49 6.44
C LEU A 264 0.32 28.72 7.29
N SER A 265 0.78 28.78 8.53
CA SER A 265 0.60 29.95 9.40
C SER A 265 1.64 31.02 9.09
N SER A 266 1.19 32.27 8.96
CA SER A 266 2.00 33.45 8.59
C SER A 266 3.13 33.79 9.55
N ASP A 267 3.16 33.15 10.72
CA ASP A 267 4.13 33.38 11.80
C ASP A 267 5.23 32.30 11.87
N SER A 268 5.22 31.30 10.99
CA SER A 268 6.26 30.27 10.95
C SER A 268 7.54 30.78 10.24
N SER A 269 8.68 30.62 10.91
CA SER A 269 9.98 31.05 10.39
C SER A 269 10.25 30.50 8.99
N ILE A 270 10.83 31.32 8.11
CA ILE A 270 11.11 31.09 6.67
C ILE A 270 11.96 29.83 6.37
N THR A 271 12.44 29.11 7.37
CA THR A 271 13.11 27.81 7.27
C THR A 271 12.24 26.69 7.85
N PRO A 272 11.27 26.15 7.09
CA PRO A 272 10.52 24.98 7.50
C PRO A 272 11.45 23.77 7.62
N LYS A 273 11.56 23.24 8.84
CA LYS A 273 12.27 22.00 9.19
C LYS A 273 11.27 20.84 9.20
N ASN A 274 11.70 19.62 8.92
CA ASN A 274 10.87 18.44 9.19
C ASN A 274 10.47 18.45 10.67
N SER A 275 9.22 18.11 10.98
CA SER A 275 8.80 18.00 12.37
C SER A 275 9.57 16.87 13.05
N SER A 276 9.96 17.09 14.31
CA SER A 276 10.45 16.00 15.15
C SER A 276 9.32 15.00 15.43
N GLU A 277 9.68 13.75 15.63
CA GLU A 277 8.79 12.70 16.11
C GLU A 277 9.50 11.89 17.20
N ASP A 278 8.72 11.33 18.11
CA ASP A 278 9.24 10.50 19.19
C ASP A 278 9.95 9.26 18.65
N TRP A 279 11.06 8.91 19.30
CA TRP A 279 11.91 7.79 18.89
C TRP A 279 11.13 6.46 18.83
N PHE A 280 10.19 6.22 19.75
CA PHE A 280 9.47 4.95 19.85
C PHE A 280 8.48 4.78 18.69
N LYS A 281 7.85 5.85 18.20
CA LYS A 281 7.03 5.79 16.99
C LYS A 281 7.88 5.50 15.76
N LEU A 282 9.01 6.21 15.63
CA LEU A 282 9.93 5.98 14.51
C LEU A 282 10.52 4.57 14.54
N PHE A 283 10.83 4.05 15.72
CA PHE A 283 11.25 2.67 15.95
C PHE A 283 10.21 1.68 15.41
N LEU A 284 8.94 1.81 15.82
CA LEU A 284 7.85 0.95 15.36
C LEU A 284 7.59 1.08 13.86
N ILE A 285 7.58 2.30 13.33
CA ILE A 285 7.40 2.56 11.90
C ILE A 285 8.56 1.96 11.09
N LEU A 286 9.80 2.01 11.58
CA LEU A 286 10.95 1.38 10.93
C LEU A 286 10.81 -0.14 10.87
N ILE A 287 10.35 -0.79 11.94
CA ILE A 287 10.05 -2.22 11.92
C ILE A 287 9.02 -2.51 10.82
N GLY A 288 7.90 -1.78 10.81
CA GLY A 288 6.87 -1.94 9.78
C GLY A 288 7.38 -1.65 8.37
N PHE A 289 8.24 -0.66 8.20
CA PHE A 289 8.83 -0.27 6.91
C PHE A 289 9.63 -1.41 6.30
N TYR A 290 10.49 -2.05 7.09
CA TYR A 290 11.27 -3.19 6.62
C TYR A 290 10.42 -4.41 6.29
N LYS A 291 9.24 -4.55 6.90
CA LYS A 291 8.27 -5.61 6.57
C LYS A 291 7.41 -5.31 5.35
N LEU A 292 6.76 -4.14 5.27
CA LEU A 292 5.65 -3.89 4.33
C LEU A 292 5.88 -2.80 3.28
N PHE A 293 7.03 -2.14 3.26
CA PHE A 293 7.22 -1.00 2.36
C PHE A 293 7.57 -1.39 0.94
N ILE A 294 6.69 -1.07 -0.02
CA ILE A 294 6.92 -1.28 -1.45
C ILE A 294 7.44 0.01 -2.08
N PHE A 295 8.60 -0.07 -2.71
CA PHE A 295 9.20 1.05 -3.43
C PHE A 295 9.26 0.78 -4.93
N LYS A 296 8.65 1.66 -5.73
CA LYS A 296 8.82 1.68 -7.20
C LYS A 296 9.31 3.04 -7.69
N ARG A 297 10.25 3.00 -8.65
CA ARG A 297 10.70 4.18 -9.41
C ARG A 297 10.06 4.14 -10.80
N LEU A 298 9.39 5.21 -11.20
CA LEU A 298 8.79 5.33 -12.53
C LEU A 298 9.84 5.70 -13.59
N GLN A 299 9.52 5.50 -14.87
CA GLN A 299 10.41 5.90 -15.98
C GLN A 299 10.71 7.40 -15.98
N SER A 300 9.75 8.21 -15.56
CA SER A 300 9.89 9.67 -15.41
C SER A 300 10.86 10.11 -14.30
N GLY A 301 11.42 9.17 -13.52
CA GLY A 301 12.26 9.46 -12.34
C GLY A 301 11.47 9.63 -11.05
N ASN A 302 10.15 9.82 -11.16
CA ASN A 302 9.20 9.90 -10.04
C ASN A 302 9.20 8.61 -9.20
N ARG A 303 8.72 8.71 -7.96
CA ARG A 303 8.70 7.59 -7.01
C ARG A 303 7.29 7.31 -6.53
N LEU A 304 6.98 6.04 -6.34
CA LEU A 304 5.74 5.57 -5.73
C LEU A 304 6.10 4.70 -4.52
N TYR A 305 5.65 5.16 -3.36
CA TYR A 305 5.76 4.44 -2.10
C TYR A 305 4.40 3.84 -1.79
N SER A 306 4.34 2.54 -1.50
CA SER A 306 3.08 1.81 -1.30
C SER A 306 3.17 0.90 -0.08
N VAL A 307 2.07 0.79 0.65
CA VAL A 307 1.89 -0.19 1.75
C VAL A 307 0.53 -0.85 1.58
N ILE A 308 0.45 -2.17 1.76
CA ILE A 308 -0.81 -2.91 1.69
C ILE A 308 -1.67 -2.57 2.92
N ILE A 309 -2.94 -2.26 2.71
CA ILE A 309 -3.88 -1.89 3.76
C ILE A 309 -4.61 -3.14 4.28
N PRO A 310 -4.31 -3.63 5.49
CA PRO A 310 -5.01 -4.77 6.06
C PRO A 310 -6.45 -4.38 6.42
N ASN A 311 -7.39 -5.33 6.28
CA ASN A 311 -8.73 -5.25 6.87
C ASN A 311 -8.89 -6.29 7.98
N GLN A 312 -8.72 -7.57 7.66
CA GLN A 312 -8.77 -8.64 8.63
C GLN A 312 -7.88 -9.80 8.16
N VAL A 313 -6.66 -9.87 8.68
CA VAL A 313 -5.63 -10.83 8.22
C VAL A 313 -4.81 -11.37 9.39
N LEU A 314 -4.42 -12.64 9.32
CA LEU A 314 -3.38 -13.17 10.19
C LEU A 314 -2.03 -12.58 9.79
N LEU A 315 -1.15 -12.40 10.75
CA LEU A 315 0.13 -11.75 10.55
C LEU A 315 1.05 -12.54 9.62
N ASP A 316 1.07 -13.86 9.78
CA ASP A 316 1.88 -14.77 8.97
C ASP A 316 1.36 -14.84 7.54
N ASP A 317 0.04 -14.97 7.36
CA ASP A 317 -0.61 -14.86 6.04
C ASP A 317 -0.26 -13.52 5.38
N PHE A 318 -0.19 -12.43 6.16
CA PHE A 318 0.11 -11.11 5.65
C PHE A 318 1.58 -10.95 5.22
N ASP A 319 2.51 -11.60 5.93
CA ASP A 319 3.93 -11.66 5.54
C ASP A 319 4.13 -12.47 4.26
N ASP A 320 3.54 -13.65 4.18
CA ASP A 320 3.61 -14.50 2.98
C ASP A 320 3.00 -13.81 1.78
N LEU A 321 1.86 -13.15 2.00
CA LEU A 321 1.20 -12.37 0.98
C LEU A 321 2.09 -11.24 0.48
N TYR A 322 2.67 -10.44 1.40
CA TYR A 322 3.39 -9.22 1.05
C TYR A 322 4.45 -9.44 -0.05
N TYR A 323 5.28 -10.47 0.09
CA TYR A 323 6.32 -10.79 -0.89
C TYR A 323 5.76 -11.33 -2.21
N GLN A 324 4.61 -11.99 -2.17
CA GLN A 324 4.03 -12.69 -3.32
C GLN A 324 3.08 -11.81 -4.13
N VAL A 325 2.50 -10.79 -3.51
CA VAL A 325 1.60 -9.82 -4.16
C VAL A 325 2.27 -8.50 -4.49
N GLU A 326 3.56 -8.33 -4.20
CA GLU A 326 4.31 -7.17 -4.67
C GLU A 326 4.15 -7.09 -6.20
N PRO A 327 3.56 -6.00 -6.72
CA PRO A 327 3.25 -5.98 -8.13
C PRO A 327 4.50 -5.75 -8.97
N ASP A 328 4.43 -6.26 -10.20
CA ASP A 328 5.52 -6.24 -11.13
C ASP A 328 5.87 -4.80 -11.50
N TYR A 329 7.13 -4.59 -11.88
CA TYR A 329 7.53 -3.31 -12.40
C TYR A 329 7.00 -3.11 -13.82
N TYR A 330 5.95 -2.31 -13.93
CA TYR A 330 5.48 -1.80 -15.21
C TYR A 330 6.10 -0.42 -15.45
N PRO A 331 6.94 -0.24 -16.47
CA PRO A 331 7.44 1.07 -16.82
C PRO A 331 6.32 1.93 -17.41
N ALA A 332 5.75 2.83 -16.60
CA ALA A 332 4.84 3.89 -17.05
C ALA A 332 5.42 5.27 -16.74
N ASP A 333 5.08 6.25 -17.57
CA ASP A 333 5.43 7.66 -17.37
C ASP A 333 4.36 8.39 -16.54
N THR A 334 3.10 8.00 -16.72
CA THR A 334 1.93 8.56 -16.02
C THR A 334 1.52 7.75 -14.80
N LEU A 335 1.00 8.46 -13.80
CA LEU A 335 0.54 7.86 -12.54
C LEU A 335 -0.71 6.99 -12.75
N GLU A 336 -1.63 7.42 -13.61
CA GLU A 336 -2.88 6.73 -13.90
C GLU A 336 -2.61 5.36 -14.55
N LYS A 337 -1.75 5.31 -15.57
CA LYS A 337 -1.32 4.05 -16.20
C LYS A 337 -0.64 3.16 -15.18
N GLN A 338 0.29 3.71 -14.39
CA GLN A 338 0.95 2.96 -13.33
C GLN A 338 -0.07 2.33 -12.39
N ASN A 339 -1.03 3.11 -11.88
CA ASN A 339 -2.01 2.65 -10.91
C ASN A 339 -2.94 1.58 -11.48
N ILE A 340 -3.35 1.68 -12.74
CA ILE A 340 -4.16 0.64 -13.39
C ILE A 340 -3.39 -0.68 -13.44
N LEU A 341 -2.14 -0.65 -13.92
CA LEU A 341 -1.31 -1.85 -14.05
C LEU A 341 -0.99 -2.44 -12.66
N PHE A 342 -0.64 -1.58 -11.70
CA PHE A 342 -0.31 -1.96 -10.33
C PHE A 342 -1.51 -2.58 -9.62
N LEU A 343 -2.71 -1.97 -9.69
CA LEU A 343 -3.92 -2.53 -9.09
C LEU A 343 -4.34 -3.83 -9.76
N SER A 344 -4.23 -3.91 -11.10
CA SER A 344 -4.64 -5.11 -11.83
C SER A 344 -3.77 -6.30 -11.47
N ASP A 345 -2.45 -6.13 -11.46
CA ASP A 345 -1.51 -7.18 -11.06
C ASP A 345 -1.67 -7.55 -9.59
N PHE A 346 -1.83 -6.56 -8.71
CA PHE A 346 -2.09 -6.77 -7.30
C PHE A 346 -3.36 -7.60 -7.06
N VAL A 347 -4.46 -7.30 -7.76
CA VAL A 347 -5.71 -8.06 -7.65
C VAL A 347 -5.53 -9.49 -8.18
N ILE A 348 -4.83 -9.69 -9.29
CA ILE A 348 -4.54 -11.03 -9.84
C ILE A 348 -3.77 -11.87 -8.81
N LYS A 349 -2.69 -11.33 -8.24
CA LYS A 349 -1.87 -12.02 -7.24
C LYS A 349 -2.64 -12.27 -5.96
N LEU A 350 -3.44 -11.31 -5.51
CA LEU A 350 -4.32 -11.48 -4.34
C LEU A 350 -5.37 -12.57 -4.55
N LEU A 351 -5.95 -12.69 -5.75
CA LEU A 351 -6.88 -13.76 -6.10
C LEU A 351 -6.23 -15.15 -6.01
N ASP A 352 -4.95 -15.26 -6.35
CA ASP A 352 -4.21 -16.53 -6.23
C ASP A 352 -4.01 -16.95 -4.78
N LYS A 353 -3.90 -15.97 -3.87
CA LYS A 353 -3.64 -16.15 -2.44
C LYS A 353 -4.88 -16.26 -1.56
N LEU A 354 -6.07 -16.19 -2.16
CA LEU A 354 -7.35 -16.25 -1.44
C LEU A 354 -7.55 -17.47 -0.54
N GLU A 355 -6.98 -18.61 -0.91
CA GLU A 355 -7.12 -19.85 -0.15
C GLU A 355 -6.29 -19.81 1.14
N ASP A 356 -5.19 -19.04 1.13
CA ASP A 356 -4.28 -18.88 2.27
C ASP A 356 -4.96 -18.09 3.40
N PHE A 357 -5.82 -17.11 3.08
CA PHE A 357 -6.62 -16.37 4.08
C PHE A 357 -7.75 -17.17 4.76
N ASN A 358 -7.97 -18.42 4.35
CA ASN A 358 -9.22 -19.15 4.61
C ASN A 358 -9.05 -20.41 5.46
N THR A 359 -8.04 -20.46 6.33
CA THR A 359 -7.65 -21.71 6.99
C THR A 359 -8.52 -22.12 8.18
N ARG A 360 -9.27 -21.24 8.87
CA ARG A 360 -9.91 -21.64 10.15
C ARG A 360 -11.38 -21.26 10.42
N ARG A 361 -12.08 -20.47 9.58
CA ARG A 361 -13.48 -20.11 9.87
C ARG A 361 -14.42 -20.30 8.68
N ARG A 362 -15.12 -21.45 8.71
CA ARG A 362 -16.40 -21.82 8.05
C ARG A 362 -16.66 -21.19 6.68
N ARG A 363 -16.81 -22.06 5.67
CA ARG A 363 -17.56 -21.85 4.40
C ARG A 363 -18.62 -20.74 4.53
N ARG A 364 -18.27 -19.49 4.22
CA ARG A 364 -19.22 -18.38 4.12
C ARG A 364 -19.61 -18.19 2.66
N ARG A 365 -20.91 -18.03 2.44
CA ARG A 365 -21.52 -17.60 1.18
C ARG A 365 -20.99 -16.20 0.84
N ARG A 366 -20.38 -16.05 -0.34
CA ARG A 366 -19.80 -14.83 -0.93
C ARG A 366 -18.53 -14.33 -0.23
N THR A 367 -17.38 -14.63 -0.83
CA THR A 367 -16.08 -14.10 -0.38
C THR A 367 -15.82 -12.77 -1.09
N ARG A 368 -15.51 -11.71 -0.32
CA ARG A 368 -15.06 -10.42 -0.86
C ARG A 368 -13.58 -10.27 -0.52
N LEU A 369 -12.76 -9.90 -1.51
CA LEU A 369 -11.34 -9.63 -1.30
C LEU A 369 -11.11 -8.56 -0.22
N LYS A 370 -11.96 -7.52 -0.24
CA LYS A 370 -11.96 -6.44 0.75
C LYS A 370 -12.13 -6.89 2.19
N ASN A 371 -12.67 -8.09 2.46
CA ASN A 371 -12.77 -8.59 3.84
C ASN A 371 -11.39 -8.83 4.45
N TYR A 372 -10.39 -9.13 3.63
CA TYR A 372 -9.03 -9.38 4.08
C TYR A 372 -8.16 -8.14 3.86
N ILE A 373 -8.23 -7.53 2.67
CA ILE A 373 -7.34 -6.42 2.30
C ILE A 373 -8.12 -5.32 1.60
N LEU A 374 -7.99 -4.08 2.09
CA LEU A 374 -8.70 -2.94 1.52
C LEU A 374 -8.07 -2.47 0.20
N GLY A 375 -6.75 -2.53 0.09
CA GLY A 375 -6.00 -2.08 -1.09
C GLY A 375 -4.58 -1.65 -0.75
N LEU A 376 -4.12 -0.56 -1.38
CA LEU A 376 -2.78 0.00 -1.20
C LEU A 376 -2.87 1.47 -0.77
N LYS A 377 -2.06 1.86 0.22
CA LYS A 377 -1.88 3.24 0.65
C LYS A 377 -0.62 3.79 -0.02
N ASN A 378 -0.79 4.81 -0.85
CA ASN A 378 0.27 5.30 -1.73
C ASN A 378 0.71 6.73 -1.36
N ALA A 379 2.01 6.98 -1.43
CA ALA A 379 2.56 8.33 -1.61
C ALA A 379 3.30 8.44 -2.94
N TYR A 380 2.90 9.42 -3.75
CA TYR A 380 3.52 9.72 -5.03
C TYR A 380 4.43 10.93 -4.90
N LEU A 381 5.69 10.75 -5.29
CA LEU A 381 6.71 11.79 -5.23
C LEU A 381 7.20 12.13 -6.63
N VAL A 382 7.30 13.43 -6.90
CA VAL A 382 7.83 13.96 -8.15
C VAL A 382 9.32 14.25 -8.02
N ASP A 383 10.07 13.87 -9.04
CA ASP A 383 11.50 14.17 -9.15
C ASP A 383 11.71 15.66 -9.48
N MET A 384 12.45 16.35 -8.61
CA MET A 384 12.85 17.75 -8.77
C MET A 384 14.36 17.89 -9.06
N GLY A 385 15.00 16.82 -9.56
CA GLY A 385 16.42 16.75 -9.84
C GLY A 385 17.21 16.18 -8.66
N GLN A 386 17.58 17.04 -7.70
CA GLN A 386 18.36 16.60 -6.53
C GLN A 386 17.50 15.99 -5.41
N ASN A 387 16.21 16.31 -5.38
CA ASN A 387 15.28 15.90 -4.33
C ASN A 387 13.95 15.41 -4.92
N HIS A 388 13.21 14.64 -4.13
CA HIS A 388 11.84 14.21 -4.45
C HIS A 388 10.84 14.93 -3.54
N VAL A 389 9.74 15.43 -4.12
CA VAL A 389 8.67 16.14 -3.39
C VAL A 389 7.38 15.34 -3.44
N ILE A 390 6.72 15.17 -2.30
CA ILE A 390 5.42 14.48 -2.21
C ILE A 390 4.37 15.34 -2.93
N LYS A 391 3.79 14.77 -3.99
CA LYS A 391 2.72 15.41 -4.77
C LYS A 391 1.33 14.94 -4.35
N ASN A 392 1.19 13.67 -3.96
CA ASN A 392 -0.11 13.13 -3.57
C ASN A 392 0.02 11.97 -2.58
N ILE A 393 -0.94 11.83 -1.68
CA ILE A 393 -1.13 10.68 -0.80
C ILE A 393 -2.56 10.20 -0.99
N TYR A 394 -2.75 8.95 -1.38
CA TYR A 394 -4.06 8.43 -1.79
C TYR A 394 -4.16 6.91 -1.63
N ASP A 395 -5.39 6.41 -1.72
CA ASP A 395 -5.71 5.00 -1.51
C ASP A 395 -6.09 4.39 -2.86
N LEU A 396 -5.47 3.27 -3.19
CA LEU A 396 -5.79 2.45 -4.35
C LEU A 396 -6.49 1.19 -3.86
N ASN A 397 -7.81 1.32 -3.65
CA ASN A 397 -8.63 0.29 -3.05
C ASN A 397 -8.96 -0.85 -4.03
N VAL A 398 -9.10 -2.07 -3.51
CA VAL A 398 -9.69 -3.20 -4.25
C VAL A 398 -11.15 -2.87 -4.57
N PRO A 399 -11.62 -2.92 -5.83
CA PRO A 399 -13.00 -2.57 -6.14
C PRO A 399 -14.06 -3.43 -5.41
N ASN A 400 -15.16 -2.82 -4.94
CA ASN A 400 -16.24 -3.52 -4.21
C ASN A 400 -17.00 -4.52 -5.08
N TRP A 401 -17.01 -4.33 -6.41
CA TRP A 401 -17.65 -5.24 -7.35
C TRP A 401 -16.89 -6.56 -7.50
N ILE A 402 -15.69 -6.71 -6.91
CA ILE A 402 -14.99 -7.99 -6.84
C ILE A 402 -15.61 -8.86 -5.75
N ILE A 403 -16.67 -9.56 -6.12
CA ILE A 403 -17.43 -10.49 -5.27
C ILE A 403 -17.36 -11.88 -5.88
N LEU A 404 -16.84 -12.84 -5.12
CA LEU A 404 -16.71 -14.23 -5.53
C LEU A 404 -17.98 -14.98 -5.07
N ASP A 405 -18.93 -15.11 -6.00
CA ASP A 405 -20.19 -15.81 -5.80
C ASP A 405 -20.07 -17.29 -6.22
N GLU A 406 -19.28 -17.54 -7.26
CA GLU A 406 -19.03 -18.85 -7.87
C GLU A 406 -17.54 -19.20 -7.82
N GLU A 407 -17.23 -20.50 -7.78
CA GLU A 407 -15.84 -21.00 -7.82
C GLU A 407 -15.09 -20.52 -9.07
N LYS A 408 -15.79 -20.40 -10.20
CA LYS A 408 -15.22 -19.91 -11.47
C LYS A 408 -14.97 -18.40 -11.50
N ASP A 409 -15.49 -17.63 -10.54
CA ASP A 409 -15.32 -16.18 -10.53
C ASP A 409 -13.86 -15.78 -10.36
N LYS A 410 -13.08 -16.53 -9.57
CA LYS A 410 -11.63 -16.30 -9.39
C LYS A 410 -10.95 -16.24 -10.75
N THR A 411 -11.15 -17.24 -11.60
CA THR A 411 -10.57 -17.29 -12.95
C THR A 411 -11.08 -16.15 -13.84
N LYS A 412 -12.40 -15.87 -13.84
CA LYS A 412 -12.98 -14.80 -14.66
C LYS A 412 -12.49 -13.40 -14.26
N PHE A 413 -12.30 -13.13 -12.97
CA PHE A 413 -11.69 -11.87 -12.52
C PHE A 413 -10.24 -11.76 -12.98
N LYS A 414 -9.45 -12.84 -12.86
CA LYS A 414 -8.07 -12.85 -13.38
C LYS A 414 -8.04 -12.56 -14.89
N GLU A 415 -8.94 -13.17 -15.66
CA GLU A 415 -9.07 -12.90 -17.11
C GLU A 415 -9.36 -11.41 -17.38
N VAL A 416 -10.27 -10.78 -16.62
CA VAL A 416 -10.61 -9.35 -16.78
C VAL A 416 -9.44 -8.43 -16.43
N PHE A 417 -8.79 -8.64 -15.30
CA PHE A 417 -7.66 -7.79 -14.89
C PHE A 417 -6.44 -8.00 -15.78
N GLN A 418 -6.22 -9.22 -16.28
CA GLN A 418 -5.20 -9.50 -17.28
C GLN A 418 -5.53 -8.80 -18.61
N GLU A 419 -6.80 -8.80 -19.02
CA GLU A 419 -7.24 -8.05 -20.20
C GLU A 419 -6.97 -6.55 -20.03
N PHE A 420 -7.21 -5.94 -18.85
CA PHE A 420 -6.81 -4.55 -18.61
C PHE A 420 -5.30 -4.33 -18.76
N ILE A 421 -4.47 -5.21 -18.20
CA ILE A 421 -3.01 -5.13 -18.38
C ILE A 421 -2.64 -5.19 -19.86
N ASP A 422 -3.20 -6.15 -20.59
CA ASP A 422 -2.88 -6.41 -22.00
C ASP A 422 -3.31 -5.27 -22.93
N LEU A 423 -4.39 -4.56 -22.59
CA LEU A 423 -4.88 -3.42 -23.36
C LEU A 423 -4.13 -2.13 -23.03
N ILE A 424 -3.72 -1.93 -21.77
CA ILE A 424 -3.10 -0.69 -21.31
C ILE A 424 -1.60 -0.67 -21.54
N LYS A 425 -0.92 -1.80 -21.38
CA LYS A 425 0.55 -1.91 -21.50
C LYS A 425 1.09 -1.43 -22.86
N PRO A 426 0.48 -1.73 -24.03
CA PRO A 426 1.00 -1.32 -25.34
C PRO A 426 0.71 0.14 -25.75
N ILE A 427 0.06 0.92 -24.90
CA ILE A 427 -0.32 2.32 -25.21
C ILE A 427 0.81 3.24 -24.77
N ASP A 428 1.31 4.08 -25.68
CA ASP A 428 2.36 5.06 -25.38
C ASP A 428 1.78 6.25 -24.60
N ASP A 429 2.12 6.33 -23.31
CA ASP A 429 1.63 7.34 -22.39
C ASP A 429 2.44 8.65 -22.38
N LYS A 430 3.36 8.84 -23.34
CA LYS A 430 3.94 10.16 -23.63
C LYS A 430 3.24 10.87 -24.78
N ASN A 431 2.86 10.13 -25.82
CA ASN A 431 2.50 10.69 -27.11
C ASN A 431 1.02 10.52 -27.49
N GLU A 432 0.30 9.57 -26.88
CA GLU A 432 -1.13 9.34 -27.17
C GLU A 432 -2.01 10.06 -26.14
N ASP A 433 -3.17 10.63 -26.55
CA ASP A 433 -4.06 11.38 -25.65
C ASP A 433 -4.69 10.45 -24.58
N ILE A 434 -4.29 10.69 -23.33
CA ILE A 434 -4.31 9.76 -22.20
C ILE A 434 -5.67 9.68 -21.49
N LYS A 435 -6.70 10.30 -22.05
CA LYS A 435 -8.03 10.31 -21.42
C LYS A 435 -8.53 8.90 -21.08
N LEU A 436 -8.14 7.88 -21.84
CA LEU A 436 -8.50 6.49 -21.55
C LEU A 436 -7.97 5.97 -20.19
N PHE A 437 -6.75 6.33 -19.77
CA PHE A 437 -6.23 5.91 -18.45
C PHE A 437 -7.00 6.60 -17.33
N GLN A 438 -7.35 7.88 -17.50
CA GLN A 438 -8.15 8.60 -16.51
C GLN A 438 -9.53 7.94 -16.34
N GLU A 439 -10.20 7.59 -17.44
CA GLU A 439 -11.52 6.94 -17.38
C GLU A 439 -11.42 5.55 -16.72
N LEU A 440 -10.43 4.71 -17.08
CA LEU A 440 -10.29 3.39 -16.44
C LEU A 440 -9.89 3.50 -14.97
N TYR A 441 -8.94 4.38 -14.62
CA TYR A 441 -8.55 4.65 -13.25
C TYR A 441 -9.74 5.15 -12.40
N ASN A 442 -10.53 6.08 -12.94
CA ASN A 442 -11.74 6.57 -12.28
C ASN A 442 -12.78 5.47 -12.11
N PHE A 443 -12.93 4.56 -13.07
CA PHE A 443 -13.80 3.40 -12.88
C PHE A 443 -13.31 2.49 -11.75
N LEU A 444 -12.02 2.13 -11.74
CA LEU A 444 -11.46 1.25 -10.73
C LEU A 444 -11.55 1.82 -9.31
N THR A 445 -11.54 3.16 -9.18
CA THR A 445 -11.59 3.84 -7.87
C THR A 445 -13.00 4.25 -7.44
N THR A 446 -13.87 4.65 -8.37
CA THR A 446 -15.23 5.16 -8.06
C THR A 446 -16.35 4.18 -8.37
N GLU A 447 -16.06 3.13 -9.14
CA GLU A 447 -17.00 2.06 -9.52
C GLU A 447 -18.20 2.54 -10.36
N ARG A 448 -18.16 3.77 -10.87
CA ARG A 448 -19.21 4.31 -11.73
C ARG A 448 -19.10 3.75 -13.15
N VAL A 449 -20.17 3.14 -13.63
CA VAL A 449 -20.24 2.49 -14.94
C VAL A 449 -19.94 3.45 -16.09
N ASP A 450 -20.26 4.74 -15.94
CA ASP A 450 -20.06 5.77 -16.95
C ASP A 450 -18.57 5.93 -17.31
N TYR A 451 -17.67 5.83 -16.32
CA TYR A 451 -16.23 5.84 -16.56
C TYR A 451 -15.77 4.58 -17.32
N LEU A 452 -16.29 3.41 -16.97
CA LEU A 452 -16.00 2.16 -17.69
C LEU A 452 -16.45 2.23 -19.16
N LEU A 453 -17.66 2.70 -19.39
CA LEU A 453 -18.22 2.83 -20.73
C LEU A 453 -17.47 3.88 -21.56
N ASN A 454 -17.07 4.98 -20.94
CA ASN A 454 -16.21 5.97 -21.59
C ASN A 454 -14.83 5.40 -21.93
N TYR A 455 -14.22 4.61 -21.04
CA TYR A 455 -12.98 3.90 -21.32
C TYR A 455 -13.13 3.01 -22.55
N TYR A 456 -14.16 2.16 -22.60
CA TYR A 456 -14.40 1.29 -23.75
C TYR A 456 -14.59 2.05 -25.06
N TYR A 457 -15.26 3.21 -25.00
CA TYR A 457 -15.39 4.09 -26.16
C TYR A 457 -14.03 4.67 -26.61
N GLN A 458 -13.23 5.22 -25.69
CA GLN A 458 -11.94 5.82 -26.05
C GLN A 458 -10.99 4.75 -26.60
N HIS A 459 -10.97 3.58 -25.96
CA HIS A 459 -10.21 2.44 -26.43
C HIS A 459 -10.68 1.97 -27.81
N ALA A 460 -11.98 1.94 -28.08
CA ALA A 460 -12.52 1.59 -29.40
C ALA A 460 -12.07 2.56 -30.50
N ILE A 461 -12.03 3.87 -30.22
CA ILE A 461 -11.51 4.88 -31.15
C ILE A 461 -10.03 4.63 -31.42
N LEU A 462 -9.22 4.46 -30.37
CA LEU A 462 -7.79 4.23 -30.51
C LEU A 462 -7.51 2.97 -31.33
N ALA A 463 -8.22 1.88 -31.05
CA ALA A 463 -8.10 0.63 -31.79
C ALA A 463 -8.48 0.82 -33.27
N MET A 464 -9.57 1.54 -33.57
CA MET A 464 -9.93 1.84 -34.97
C MET A 464 -8.88 2.71 -35.68
N GLN A 465 -8.30 3.69 -34.99
CA GLN A 465 -7.25 4.54 -35.56
C GLN A 465 -6.00 3.72 -35.89
N ARG A 466 -5.55 2.88 -34.96
CA ARG A 466 -4.42 1.98 -35.16
C ARG A 466 -4.67 1.03 -36.34
N LEU A 467 -5.81 0.33 -36.34
CA LEU A 467 -6.14 -0.59 -37.43
C LEU A 467 -6.29 0.11 -38.79
N GLY A 468 -6.81 1.34 -38.81
CA GLY A 468 -6.91 2.15 -40.03
C GLY A 468 -5.55 2.63 -40.57
N ASN A 469 -4.52 2.66 -39.73
CA ASN A 469 -3.14 3.00 -40.07
C ASN A 469 -2.27 1.75 -40.27
N ASP A 470 -2.88 0.57 -40.50
CA ASP A 470 -2.20 -0.74 -40.61
C ASP A 470 -1.35 -1.11 -39.38
N GLN A 471 -1.68 -0.56 -38.20
CA GLN A 471 -1.06 -0.92 -36.93
C GLN A 471 -1.89 -1.99 -36.20
N GLY A 472 -1.21 -2.92 -35.54
CA GLY A 472 -1.86 -3.90 -34.68
C GLY A 472 -2.60 -3.25 -33.51
N ALA A 473 -3.81 -3.72 -33.21
CA ALA A 473 -4.58 -3.27 -32.05
C ALA A 473 -5.25 -4.44 -31.33
N LYS A 474 -5.06 -4.51 -30.02
CA LYS A 474 -5.82 -5.42 -29.16
C LYS A 474 -7.22 -4.84 -28.92
N ILE A 475 -8.21 -5.71 -28.73
CA ILE A 475 -9.59 -5.33 -28.43
C ILE A 475 -10.08 -6.16 -27.24
N TYR A 476 -10.78 -5.50 -26.31
CA TYR A 476 -11.43 -6.12 -25.17
C TYR A 476 -12.53 -7.11 -25.59
N THR A 477 -12.87 -8.05 -24.72
CA THR A 477 -13.84 -9.10 -25.01
C THR A 477 -15.25 -8.73 -24.57
N LYS A 478 -16.27 -9.19 -25.32
CA LYS A 478 -17.67 -9.07 -24.86
C LYS A 478 -17.92 -9.83 -23.56
N ARG A 479 -17.17 -10.91 -23.34
CA ARG A 479 -17.22 -11.71 -22.12
C ARG A 479 -16.76 -10.90 -20.90
N GLY A 480 -15.64 -10.18 -21.01
CA GLY A 480 -15.17 -9.26 -19.97
C GLY A 480 -16.21 -8.19 -19.64
N VAL A 481 -16.76 -7.53 -20.66
CA VAL A 481 -17.85 -6.54 -20.49
C VAL A 481 -19.04 -7.16 -19.77
N LYS A 482 -19.56 -8.31 -20.23
CA LYS A 482 -20.71 -8.97 -19.62
C LYS A 482 -20.45 -9.35 -18.17
N PHE A 483 -19.26 -9.87 -17.87
CA PHE A 483 -18.88 -10.27 -16.52
C PHE A 483 -18.76 -9.09 -15.56
N ILE A 484 -18.13 -7.98 -15.98
CA ILE A 484 -18.05 -6.77 -15.14
C ILE A 484 -19.46 -6.22 -14.87
N MET A 485 -20.31 -6.14 -15.90
CA MET A 485 -21.69 -5.66 -15.74
C MET A 485 -22.49 -6.53 -14.78
N SER A 486 -22.37 -7.86 -14.86
CA SER A 486 -23.07 -8.76 -13.92
C SER A 486 -22.56 -8.64 -12.49
N LYS A 487 -21.29 -8.27 -12.29
CA LYS A 487 -20.74 -8.01 -10.96
C LYS A 487 -21.13 -6.63 -10.42
N LEU A 488 -21.29 -5.62 -11.28
CA LEU A 488 -21.84 -4.32 -10.89
C LEU A 488 -23.31 -4.41 -10.46
N ASP A 489 -24.09 -5.35 -11.01
CA ASP A 489 -25.47 -5.59 -10.58
C ASP A 489 -25.58 -6.07 -9.12
N ASN A 490 -24.53 -6.70 -8.58
CA ASN A 490 -24.49 -7.10 -7.17
C ASN A 490 -24.28 -5.91 -6.22
N VAL A 491 -23.84 -4.77 -6.73
CA VAL A 491 -23.50 -3.56 -5.95
C VAL A 491 -24.46 -2.40 -6.29
N THR A 492 -25.15 -2.47 -7.42
CA THR A 492 -26.04 -1.43 -7.94
C THR A 492 -27.39 -2.00 -8.35
N ASP A 493 -28.48 -1.29 -8.05
CA ASP A 493 -29.84 -1.71 -8.44
C ASP A 493 -30.18 -1.41 -9.91
N LYS A 494 -29.18 -1.39 -10.81
CA LYS A 494 -29.31 -0.91 -12.19
C LYS A 494 -29.55 -2.02 -13.22
N ASN A 495 -29.29 -3.27 -12.86
CA ASN A 495 -29.60 -4.47 -13.67
C ASN A 495 -29.09 -4.39 -15.11
N TYR A 496 -27.80 -4.07 -15.28
CA TYR A 496 -27.10 -3.96 -16.56
C TYR A 496 -27.08 -5.28 -17.33
N SER A 497 -27.06 -6.43 -16.65
CA SER A 497 -27.09 -7.74 -17.30
C SER A 497 -28.33 -7.94 -18.16
N SER A 498 -29.49 -7.45 -17.69
CA SER A 498 -30.75 -7.57 -18.44
C SER A 498 -30.72 -6.83 -19.78
N ILE A 499 -29.94 -5.74 -19.88
CA ILE A 499 -29.73 -5.00 -21.14
C ILE A 499 -28.92 -5.85 -22.11
N LEU A 500 -27.83 -6.47 -21.63
CA LEU A 500 -26.94 -7.29 -22.48
C LEU A 500 -27.59 -8.62 -22.91
N GLU A 501 -28.64 -9.06 -22.22
CA GLU A 501 -29.37 -10.29 -22.54
C GLU A 501 -30.55 -10.08 -23.50
N ASN A 502 -30.99 -8.83 -23.68
CA ASN A 502 -32.04 -8.48 -24.64
C ASN A 502 -31.60 -8.74 -26.09
N GLU A 503 -32.47 -9.34 -26.90
CA GLU A 503 -32.14 -9.75 -28.27
C GLU A 503 -32.03 -8.54 -29.21
N GLY A 504 -32.95 -7.57 -29.11
CA GLY A 504 -32.86 -6.33 -29.88
C GLY A 504 -31.57 -5.57 -29.63
N PHE A 505 -31.14 -5.45 -28.37
CA PHE A 505 -29.85 -4.86 -28.01
C PHE A 505 -28.68 -5.62 -28.67
N LYS A 506 -28.65 -6.95 -28.61
CA LYS A 506 -27.60 -7.77 -29.24
C LYS A 506 -27.59 -7.61 -30.76
N SER A 507 -28.76 -7.55 -31.40
CA SER A 507 -28.92 -7.33 -32.84
C SER A 507 -28.31 -5.98 -33.24
N PHE A 508 -28.64 -4.89 -32.54
CA PHE A 508 -28.05 -3.57 -32.78
C PHE A 508 -26.54 -3.54 -32.54
N ALA A 509 -26.06 -4.09 -31.43
CA ALA A 509 -24.63 -4.16 -31.13
C ALA A 509 -23.85 -4.94 -32.21
N LYS A 510 -24.42 -6.06 -32.69
CA LYS A 510 -23.85 -6.86 -33.79
C LYS A 510 -23.85 -6.10 -35.12
N ALA A 511 -24.91 -5.37 -35.43
CA ALA A 511 -24.98 -4.53 -36.62
C ALA A 511 -23.92 -3.41 -36.59
N ILE A 512 -23.77 -2.73 -35.45
CA ILE A 512 -22.71 -1.72 -35.24
C ILE A 512 -21.34 -2.32 -35.52
N ARG A 513 -21.04 -3.48 -34.92
CA ARG A 513 -19.76 -4.20 -35.13
C ARG A 513 -19.51 -4.52 -36.60
N ASN A 514 -20.54 -4.98 -37.29
CA ASN A 514 -20.48 -5.37 -38.70
C ASN A 514 -20.24 -4.17 -39.63
N SER A 515 -20.62 -2.96 -39.20
CA SER A 515 -20.39 -1.71 -39.94
C SER A 515 -19.09 -0.99 -39.59
N THR A 516 -18.35 -1.44 -38.56
CA THR A 516 -17.15 -0.76 -38.07
C THR A 516 -15.91 -1.66 -38.11
N LEU A 517 -15.78 -2.60 -37.17
CA LEU A 517 -14.57 -3.40 -36.98
C LEU A 517 -14.44 -4.56 -37.96
N VAL A 518 -15.54 -5.27 -38.23
CA VAL A 518 -15.51 -6.51 -39.05
C VAL A 518 -14.95 -6.26 -40.45
N PRO A 519 -15.34 -5.19 -41.19
CA PRO A 519 -14.78 -4.93 -42.50
C PRO A 519 -13.27 -4.67 -42.46
N ILE A 520 -12.78 -4.00 -41.42
CA ILE A 520 -11.35 -3.71 -41.22
C ILE A 520 -10.58 -5.02 -41.01
N TYR A 521 -11.06 -5.89 -40.12
CA TYR A 521 -10.39 -7.17 -39.82
C TYR A 521 -10.32 -8.14 -40.99
N HIS A 522 -11.40 -8.25 -41.76
CA HIS A 522 -11.47 -9.19 -42.87
C HIS A 522 -10.87 -8.63 -44.17
N ASN A 523 -10.32 -7.41 -44.13
CA ASN A 523 -9.94 -6.64 -45.32
C ASN A 523 -11.04 -6.71 -46.39
N ASP A 524 -12.29 -6.65 -45.92
CA ASP A 524 -13.47 -6.91 -46.74
C ASP A 524 -13.75 -5.64 -47.56
N LYS A 525 -14.26 -5.78 -48.79
CA LYS A 525 -14.58 -4.60 -49.63
C LYS A 525 -15.79 -3.80 -49.13
N LYS A 526 -16.32 -4.17 -47.97
CA LYS A 526 -17.53 -3.59 -47.38
C LYS A 526 -17.25 -2.20 -46.82
N LYS A 527 -18.25 -1.34 -46.86
CA LYS A 527 -18.10 0.05 -46.44
C LYS A 527 -17.87 0.14 -44.93
N ILE A 528 -16.77 0.77 -44.54
CA ILE A 528 -16.48 1.08 -43.13
C ILE A 528 -17.16 2.40 -42.78
N LYS A 529 -18.00 2.41 -41.74
CA LYS A 529 -18.63 3.62 -41.22
C LYS A 529 -17.75 4.29 -40.16
N PHE A 530 -16.70 4.99 -40.60
CA PHE A 530 -15.93 5.88 -39.73
C PHE A 530 -16.85 7.00 -39.19
N GLY A 531 -16.76 7.30 -37.89
CA GLY A 531 -17.60 8.34 -37.27
C GLY A 531 -18.86 7.84 -36.54
N LEU A 532 -19.31 6.60 -36.80
CA LEU A 532 -20.55 6.06 -36.21
C LEU A 532 -20.52 6.08 -34.68
N LEU A 533 -19.38 5.76 -34.07
CA LEU A 533 -19.14 5.85 -32.62
C LEU A 533 -19.43 7.24 -32.07
N GLN A 534 -18.83 8.26 -32.69
CA GLN A 534 -18.94 9.65 -32.27
C GLN A 534 -20.38 10.15 -32.41
N GLU A 535 -21.03 9.81 -33.51
CA GLU A 535 -22.42 10.19 -33.78
C GLU A 535 -23.39 9.54 -32.79
N LEU A 536 -23.28 8.23 -32.56
CA LEU A 536 -24.10 7.52 -31.57
C LEU A 536 -23.85 8.03 -30.16
N ARG A 537 -22.58 8.31 -29.78
CA ARG A 537 -22.27 8.87 -28.45
C ARG A 537 -22.89 10.25 -28.26
N ARG A 538 -22.86 11.10 -29.28
CA ARG A 538 -23.51 12.43 -29.24
C ARG A 538 -25.02 12.30 -29.16
N ALA A 539 -25.60 11.39 -29.94
CA ALA A 539 -27.04 11.11 -29.93
C ALA A 539 -27.52 10.54 -28.59
N ALA A 540 -26.67 9.78 -27.88
CA ALA A 540 -27.02 9.18 -26.58
C ALA A 540 -27.28 10.20 -25.47
N LEU A 541 -26.86 11.47 -25.63
CA LEU A 541 -27.10 12.55 -24.66
C LEU A 541 -28.59 12.90 -24.49
N ASN A 542 -29.42 12.59 -25.49
CA ASN A 542 -30.86 12.80 -25.42
C ASN A 542 -31.59 11.60 -26.02
N LYS A 543 -32.68 11.20 -25.37
CA LYS A 543 -33.49 10.04 -25.73
C LYS A 543 -34.00 10.08 -27.18
N ASP A 544 -34.62 11.19 -27.58
CA ASP A 544 -35.24 11.33 -28.89
C ASP A 544 -34.18 11.35 -30.00
N THR A 545 -33.04 11.98 -29.73
CA THR A 545 -31.91 11.97 -30.68
C THR A 545 -31.31 10.58 -30.83
N LEU A 546 -31.23 9.79 -29.74
CA LEU A 546 -30.74 8.42 -29.80
C LEU A 546 -31.68 7.52 -30.62
N ILE A 547 -32.98 7.58 -30.34
CA ILE A 547 -33.99 6.78 -31.07
C ILE A 547 -33.97 7.12 -32.56
N THR A 548 -33.95 8.42 -32.89
CA THR A 548 -33.85 8.89 -34.28
C THR A 548 -32.59 8.33 -34.95
N LYS A 549 -31.44 8.42 -34.28
CA LYS A 549 -30.18 7.97 -34.84
C LYS A 549 -30.10 6.45 -35.02
N LEU A 550 -30.71 5.68 -34.11
CA LEU A 550 -30.82 4.22 -34.24
C LEU A 550 -31.76 3.81 -35.38
N SER A 551 -32.86 4.54 -35.58
CA SER A 551 -33.78 4.33 -36.71
C SER A 551 -33.10 4.61 -38.06
N GLU A 552 -32.37 5.73 -38.16
CA GLU A 552 -31.56 6.07 -39.34
C GLU A 552 -30.50 4.98 -39.61
N PHE A 553 -29.77 4.58 -38.56
CA PHE A 553 -28.76 3.53 -38.67
C PHE A 553 -29.35 2.21 -39.17
N MET A 554 -30.52 1.80 -38.64
CA MET A 554 -31.21 0.59 -39.06
C MET A 554 -31.61 0.64 -40.54
N ALA A 555 -32.19 1.75 -41.00
CA ALA A 555 -32.56 1.94 -42.40
C ALA A 555 -31.33 1.86 -43.32
N ASP A 556 -30.28 2.59 -42.98
CA ASP A 556 -29.03 2.60 -43.75
C ASP A 556 -28.36 1.22 -43.78
N TYR A 557 -28.31 0.53 -42.65
CA TYR A 557 -27.68 -0.78 -42.52
C TYR A 557 -28.41 -1.84 -43.36
N ASN A 558 -29.74 -1.89 -43.27
CA ASN A 558 -30.54 -2.83 -44.03
C ASN A 558 -30.50 -2.55 -45.54
N ASN A 559 -30.49 -1.28 -45.94
CA ASN A 559 -30.34 -0.88 -47.35
C ASN A 559 -28.97 -1.29 -47.90
N GLU A 560 -27.89 -1.02 -47.15
CA GLU A 560 -26.53 -1.43 -47.51
C GLU A 560 -26.42 -2.96 -47.68
N ASN A 561 -26.96 -3.73 -46.73
CA ASN A 561 -27.00 -5.19 -46.82
C ASN A 561 -27.79 -5.67 -48.06
N GLY A 562 -28.91 -4.99 -48.38
CA GLY A 562 -29.73 -5.31 -49.56
C GLY A 562 -29.01 -5.04 -50.88
N LEU A 563 -28.30 -3.93 -50.99
CA LEU A 563 -27.49 -3.57 -52.16
C LEU A 563 -26.31 -4.52 -52.34
N GLU A 564 -25.60 -4.88 -51.27
CA GLU A 564 -24.50 -5.84 -51.34
C GLU A 564 -24.97 -7.23 -51.82
N ASN A 565 -26.15 -7.68 -51.37
CA ASN A 565 -26.73 -8.93 -51.85
C ASN A 565 -27.05 -8.86 -53.35
N PHE A 566 -27.67 -7.76 -53.79
CA PHE A 566 -28.00 -7.54 -55.20
C PHE A 566 -26.76 -7.54 -56.11
N HIS A 567 -25.65 -6.97 -55.66
CA HIS A 567 -24.43 -6.85 -56.46
C HIS A 567 -23.49 -8.06 -56.38
N ASN A 568 -23.38 -8.73 -55.23
CA ASN A 568 -22.29 -9.68 -54.97
C ASN A 568 -22.73 -11.13 -54.70
N ASN A 569 -24.04 -11.45 -54.67
CA ASN A 569 -24.55 -12.82 -54.38
C ASN A 569 -23.95 -13.47 -53.12
N ASN A 570 -23.48 -12.65 -52.17
CA ASN A 570 -22.84 -13.09 -50.94
C ASN A 570 -23.87 -13.32 -49.83
N PRO A 571 -23.60 -14.23 -48.87
CA PRO A 571 -24.50 -14.46 -47.76
C PRO A 571 -24.74 -13.17 -46.95
N MET A 572 -26.02 -12.85 -46.74
CA MET A 572 -26.49 -11.65 -46.06
C MET A 572 -25.93 -11.55 -44.63
N ARG A 573 -25.48 -10.35 -44.26
CA ARG A 573 -25.51 -9.95 -42.85
C ARG A 573 -26.97 -9.98 -42.38
N SER A 574 -27.21 -10.37 -41.13
CA SER A 574 -28.57 -10.35 -40.57
C SER A 574 -29.10 -8.92 -40.57
N ASN A 575 -30.28 -8.71 -41.14
CA ASN A 575 -30.96 -7.41 -41.04
C ASN A 575 -31.43 -7.16 -39.62
N LEU A 576 -31.58 -5.89 -39.29
CA LEU A 576 -32.30 -5.44 -38.11
C LEU A 576 -33.80 -5.48 -38.41
N THR A 577 -34.60 -5.96 -37.46
CA THR A 577 -36.05 -6.09 -37.59
C THR A 577 -36.77 -5.00 -36.79
N THR A 578 -38.06 -4.80 -37.06
CA THR A 578 -38.89 -3.87 -36.27
C THR A 578 -38.98 -4.31 -34.81
N GLY A 579 -38.99 -5.64 -34.54
CA GLY A 579 -38.97 -6.16 -33.18
C GLY A 579 -37.68 -5.80 -32.43
N ASP A 580 -36.52 -5.89 -33.10
CA ASP A 580 -35.25 -5.44 -32.50
C ASP A 580 -35.29 -3.96 -32.09
N PHE A 581 -35.96 -3.12 -32.90
CA PHE A 581 -36.12 -1.70 -32.63
C PHE A 581 -37.12 -1.41 -31.50
N GLU A 582 -38.24 -2.12 -31.43
CA GLU A 582 -39.20 -2.00 -30.33
C GLU A 582 -38.56 -2.37 -28.99
N GLU A 583 -37.78 -3.46 -28.97
CA GLU A 583 -37.05 -3.90 -27.78
C GLU A 583 -36.02 -2.85 -27.32
N ILE A 584 -35.24 -2.27 -28.24
CA ILE A 584 -34.25 -1.25 -27.87
C ILE A 584 -34.88 0.06 -27.40
N VAL A 585 -36.02 0.46 -27.99
CA VAL A 585 -36.78 1.62 -27.52
C VAL A 585 -37.32 1.38 -26.11
N SER A 586 -37.83 0.17 -25.83
CA SER A 586 -38.27 -0.20 -24.49
C SER A 586 -37.14 -0.12 -23.45
N LEU A 587 -35.91 -0.51 -23.83
CA LEU A 587 -34.75 -0.35 -22.96
C LEU A 587 -34.39 1.13 -22.71
N ILE A 588 -34.46 1.98 -23.75
CA ILE A 588 -34.22 3.42 -23.64
C ILE A 588 -35.32 4.13 -22.82
N ASP A 589 -36.55 3.61 -22.83
CA ASP A 589 -37.62 4.13 -21.98
C ASP A 589 -37.39 3.80 -20.50
N LYS A 590 -36.82 2.62 -20.24
CA LYS A 590 -36.60 2.09 -18.88
C LYS A 590 -35.29 2.58 -18.25
N HIS A 591 -34.25 2.81 -19.04
CA HIS A 591 -32.91 3.17 -18.59
C HIS A 591 -32.46 4.51 -19.19
N ASP A 592 -31.45 5.14 -18.61
CA ASP A 592 -30.87 6.37 -19.15
C ASP A 592 -30.36 6.14 -20.59
N SER A 593 -30.78 6.98 -21.54
CA SER A 593 -30.38 6.87 -22.95
C SER A 593 -28.87 6.91 -23.13
N LYS A 594 -28.16 7.65 -22.28
CA LYS A 594 -26.70 7.73 -22.28
C LYS A 594 -26.07 6.39 -21.91
N ILE A 595 -26.65 5.67 -20.95
CA ILE A 595 -26.19 4.33 -20.55
C ILE A 595 -26.42 3.36 -21.70
N ILE A 596 -27.64 3.31 -22.27
CA ILE A 596 -27.95 2.39 -23.38
C ILE A 596 -27.05 2.65 -24.60
N GLY A 597 -26.94 3.91 -25.02
CA GLY A 597 -26.10 4.29 -26.15
C GLY A 597 -24.63 3.92 -25.93
N ASN A 598 -24.07 4.22 -24.76
CA ASN A 598 -22.68 3.87 -24.47
C ASN A 598 -22.47 2.35 -24.28
N MET A 599 -23.44 1.61 -23.75
CA MET A 599 -23.39 0.16 -23.66
C MET A 599 -23.43 -0.49 -25.05
N LEU A 600 -24.22 0.03 -25.99
CA LEU A 600 -24.21 -0.44 -27.38
C LEU A 600 -22.83 -0.28 -28.01
N LEU A 601 -22.18 0.85 -27.76
CA LEU A 601 -20.82 1.10 -28.25
C LEU A 601 -19.82 0.14 -27.61
N ALA A 602 -19.83 -0.01 -26.28
CA ALA A 602 -18.94 -0.94 -25.60
C ALA A 602 -19.15 -2.39 -26.09
N TYR A 603 -20.39 -2.89 -26.06
CA TYR A 603 -20.68 -4.27 -26.42
C TYR A 603 -20.53 -4.55 -27.92
N GLY A 604 -20.86 -3.58 -28.78
CA GLY A 604 -20.69 -3.68 -30.23
C GLY A 604 -19.21 -3.73 -30.65
N PHE A 605 -18.33 -3.04 -29.94
CA PHE A 605 -16.90 -3.03 -30.27
C PHE A 605 -16.12 -4.20 -29.67
N GLY A 606 -16.59 -4.81 -28.58
CA GLY A 606 -15.95 -5.96 -27.97
C GLY A 606 -15.82 -7.16 -28.93
N LYS A 607 -14.70 -7.88 -28.89
CA LYS A 607 -14.45 -9.06 -29.73
C LYS A 607 -15.20 -10.29 -29.21
N ASP A 608 -15.58 -11.17 -30.16
CA ASP A 608 -16.06 -12.53 -29.89
C ASP A 608 -14.87 -13.51 -29.96
N GLU A 609 -14.84 -14.55 -29.11
CA GLU A 609 -13.72 -15.50 -28.96
C GLU A 609 -13.31 -16.25 -30.26
N LYS A 610 -14.13 -16.23 -31.32
CA LYS A 610 -13.90 -17.01 -32.55
C LYS A 610 -13.04 -16.32 -33.62
N VAL A 611 -12.58 -15.09 -33.41
CA VAL A 611 -11.70 -14.41 -34.38
C VAL A 611 -10.25 -14.70 -33.99
N LYS A 612 -9.64 -15.71 -34.64
CA LYS A 612 -8.19 -15.95 -34.58
C LYS A 612 -7.45 -14.68 -35.02
N GLU A 613 -6.42 -14.30 -34.28
CA GLU A 613 -5.47 -13.26 -34.70
C GLU A 613 -4.92 -13.61 -36.08
N VAL A 614 -4.99 -12.65 -37.01
CA VAL A 614 -4.34 -12.74 -38.30
C VAL A 614 -3.44 -11.51 -38.44
N LYS A 615 -2.15 -11.81 -38.60
CA LYS A 615 -0.95 -10.97 -38.77
C LYS A 615 -0.28 -10.44 -37.50
N GLU A 616 0.34 -11.36 -36.77
CA GLU A 616 1.72 -11.17 -36.28
C GLU A 616 2.68 -11.77 -37.32
N GLU A 617 2.96 -11.02 -38.39
CA GLU A 617 4.11 -11.27 -39.26
C GLU A 617 4.69 -9.91 -39.67
N ALA A 618 5.71 -9.45 -38.93
CA ALA A 618 6.90 -8.77 -39.45
C ALA A 618 7.85 -8.44 -38.28
N ASP A 619 9.12 -8.83 -38.46
CA ASP A 619 10.34 -8.49 -37.72
C ASP A 619 10.87 -9.51 -36.71
N ASN A 620 11.14 -10.71 -37.23
CA ASN A 620 12.36 -11.45 -36.92
C ASN A 620 12.99 -11.87 -38.25
N ASN A 621 13.75 -10.97 -38.87
CA ASN A 621 14.82 -11.25 -39.86
C ASN A 621 15.53 -9.94 -40.23
N GLU A 622 16.47 -9.50 -39.40
CA GLU A 622 17.87 -9.18 -39.76
C GLU A 622 18.69 -8.84 -38.52
#